data_AF-A0A6U6C5N3-F1
#
_entry.id   AF-A0A6U6C5N3-F1
#
_cell.length_a   1.000
_cell.length_b   1.000
_cell.length_c   1.000
_cell.angle_alpha   90.00
_cell.angle_beta   90.00
_cell.angle_gamma   90.00
#
_symmetry.space_group_name_H-M   'P 1'
#
loop_
_entity.id
_entity.type
_entity.pdbx_description
1 polymer ?
#
loop_
_entity_poly.entity_id
_entity_poly.type
_entity_poly.pdbx_seq_one_letter_code
_entity_poly.pdbx_strand_id
1 'polypeptide(L)'
;MVLSCSSGCGDASSYATVRFLARFQLLSFSCSFCVRPALSVTCLSVSPLFTNPSPTFLLLFLLNLYPSFKAYSNSLSMITRARSLHCTLTCLCRTSERDRWISLGCFLWCMVIIGLLVSRAGVWPMYTFTMWSWALIAIRFLAIFVGENVPIIHFLGEFSHGPALINAVIVFVVWWMVLFPMIFFVLKSKKDRDFFFKFNASFNLINVHAVNIVLAYLIRTFIPRSLVLYDLWSTLTVSLFYTLLYLFIFDMNGYHFYIILSPRTHFCFLSYSLMLGIMAFIYYCLGGRFEL
;
A
#
# COMPACT_ATOMS: atom_id res chain seq x y z
N MET A 1 -12.45 38.10 29.58
CA MET A 1 -13.81 38.66 29.44
C MET A 1 -14.76 37.48 29.49
N VAL A 2 -15.48 37.34 30.59
CA VAL A 2 -16.40 36.23 30.88
C VAL A 2 -17.72 36.52 30.18
N LEU A 3 -18.22 35.58 29.37
CA LEU A 3 -19.65 35.47 29.07
C LEU A 3 -20.07 34.02 29.15
N SER A 4 -21.05 33.81 30.02
CA SER A 4 -21.70 32.55 30.37
C SER A 4 -22.95 32.33 29.50
N CYS A 5 -23.22 31.05 29.22
CA CYS A 5 -24.48 30.37 28.88
C CYS A 5 -25.52 31.05 27.97
N SER A 6 -25.85 30.37 26.87
CA SER A 6 -27.25 30.07 26.56
C SER A 6 -27.38 28.68 25.96
N SER A 7 -28.21 27.87 26.62
CA SER A 7 -28.67 26.54 26.22
C SER A 7 -29.70 26.68 25.11
N GLY A 8 -29.37 26.16 23.93
CA GLY A 8 -30.31 25.99 22.82
C GLY A 8 -30.48 24.51 22.50
N CYS A 9 -31.60 23.92 22.97
CA CYS A 9 -32.14 22.70 22.38
C CYS A 9 -32.50 23.00 20.92
N GLY A 10 -31.76 22.40 19.99
CA GLY A 10 -32.05 22.44 18.55
C GLY A 10 -32.32 21.04 18.06
N ASP A 11 -33.53 20.83 17.54
CA ASP A 11 -34.06 19.58 17.03
C ASP A 11 -33.12 18.87 16.05
N ALA A 12 -32.63 17.70 16.46
CA ALA A 12 -31.96 16.75 15.60
C ALA A 12 -33.01 15.98 14.77
N SER A 13 -33.61 16.63 13.78
CA SER A 13 -34.41 15.94 12.76
C SER A 13 -33.99 16.37 11.36
N SER A 14 -33.29 15.47 10.66
CA SER A 14 -33.32 15.24 9.20
C SER A 14 -32.03 14.59 8.72
N TYR A 15 -31.79 13.34 9.12
CA TYR A 15 -30.90 12.46 8.36
C TYR A 15 -31.72 11.79 7.27
N ALA A 16 -31.69 12.40 6.08
CA ALA A 16 -32.25 11.83 4.86
C ALA A 16 -31.47 10.55 4.50
N THR A 17 -32.01 9.41 4.93
CA THR A 17 -31.53 8.08 4.57
C THR A 17 -31.95 7.77 3.14
N VAL A 18 -31.08 8.06 2.16
CA VAL A 18 -31.33 7.71 0.76
C VAL A 18 -30.70 6.35 0.48
N ARG A 19 -31.55 5.31 0.37
CA ARG A 19 -31.18 4.00 -0.18
C ARG A 19 -30.99 4.14 -1.69
N PHE A 20 -29.87 3.67 -2.24
CA PHE A 20 -29.85 3.30 -3.65
C PHE A 20 -28.81 2.22 -4.00
N LEU A 21 -29.31 1.19 -4.68
CA LEU A 21 -28.58 0.11 -5.34
C LEU A 21 -28.56 0.41 -6.85
N ALA A 22 -27.43 0.07 -7.50
CA ALA A 22 -27.35 -0.69 -8.77
C ALA A 22 -26.40 -0.13 -9.83
N ARG A 23 -25.51 -1.05 -10.25
CA ARG A 23 -24.92 -1.33 -11.58
C ARG A 23 -24.09 -0.23 -12.26
N PHE A 24 -22.78 -0.47 -12.32
CA PHE A 24 -21.88 0.10 -13.34
C PHE A 24 -21.12 -1.02 -14.07
N GLN A 25 -21.19 -0.99 -15.41
CA GLN A 25 -20.39 -1.81 -16.31
C GLN A 25 -19.00 -1.18 -16.48
N LEU A 26 -17.95 -2.02 -16.40
CA LEU A 26 -16.56 -1.62 -16.59
C LEU A 26 -16.19 -1.59 -18.07
N LEU A 27 -15.61 -0.47 -18.53
CA LEU A 27 -14.92 -0.35 -19.81
C LEU A 27 -13.43 -0.66 -19.61
N SER A 28 -12.91 -1.54 -20.45
CA SER A 28 -11.54 -2.06 -20.46
C SER A 28 -10.58 -1.04 -21.11
N PHE A 29 -9.43 -0.78 -20.48
CA PHE A 29 -8.32 -0.08 -21.12
C PHE A 29 -7.28 -1.10 -21.58
N SER A 30 -6.94 -1.07 -22.88
CA SER A 30 -5.89 -1.90 -23.48
C SER A 30 -4.52 -1.28 -23.24
N CYS A 31 -3.58 -2.07 -22.73
CA CYS A 31 -2.20 -1.67 -22.49
C CYS A 31 -1.32 -2.13 -23.68
N SER A 32 -0.60 -1.20 -24.29
CA SER A 32 0.31 -1.49 -25.41
C SER A 32 1.66 -2.00 -24.90
N PHE A 33 2.15 -3.06 -25.54
CA PHE A 33 3.43 -3.73 -25.31
C PHE A 33 4.63 -2.78 -25.52
N CYS A 34 5.63 -2.90 -24.63
CA CYS A 34 6.97 -2.35 -24.86
C CYS A 34 7.99 -3.50 -24.80
N VAL A 35 8.56 -3.81 -25.97
CA VAL A 35 9.60 -4.83 -26.18
C VAL A 35 10.95 -4.25 -25.74
N ARG A 36 11.70 -4.96 -24.88
CA ARG A 36 13.12 -4.63 -24.57
C ARG A 36 14.07 -5.51 -25.39
N PRO A 37 15.23 -4.99 -25.83
CA PRO A 37 16.27 -5.80 -26.46
C PRO A 37 17.18 -6.45 -25.40
N ALA A 38 17.66 -7.64 -25.73
CA ALA A 38 18.60 -8.42 -24.92
C ALA A 38 20.02 -7.86 -25.04
N LEU A 39 20.68 -7.61 -23.91
CA LEU A 39 22.12 -7.37 -23.81
C LEU A 39 22.73 -8.48 -22.94
N SER A 40 23.57 -9.29 -23.56
CA SER A 40 24.32 -10.39 -22.94
C SER A 40 25.47 -9.83 -22.09
N VAL A 41 25.46 -10.12 -20.79
CA VAL A 41 26.57 -9.82 -19.88
C VAL A 41 27.39 -11.09 -19.67
N THR A 42 28.66 -11.04 -20.04
CA THR A 42 29.68 -12.07 -19.77
C THR A 42 30.13 -11.98 -18.31
N CYS A 43 29.91 -13.03 -17.51
CA CYS A 43 30.43 -13.13 -16.15
C CYS A 43 31.89 -13.61 -16.15
N LEU A 44 32.79 -12.77 -15.66
CA LEU A 44 34.17 -13.14 -15.30
C LEU A 44 34.17 -13.89 -13.96
N SER A 45 34.68 -15.12 -13.95
CA SER A 45 34.84 -15.95 -12.77
C SER A 45 36.10 -15.55 -11.98
N VAL A 46 35.94 -15.19 -10.72
CA VAL A 46 37.05 -15.05 -9.75
C VAL A 46 36.93 -16.18 -8.73
N SER A 47 37.94 -17.03 -8.64
CA SER A 47 38.06 -18.09 -7.64
C SER A 47 38.72 -17.57 -6.35
N PRO A 48 38.29 -18.01 -5.15
CA PRO A 48 39.11 -17.89 -3.95
C PRO A 48 39.72 -19.24 -3.54
N LEU A 49 41.01 -19.19 -3.22
CA LEU A 49 41.79 -20.19 -2.46
C LEU A 49 41.74 -19.87 -0.95
N PHE A 50 42.17 -20.86 -0.13
CA PHE A 50 42.36 -20.92 1.34
C PHE A 50 41.19 -21.55 2.15
N THR A 51 41.24 -22.84 2.57
CA THR A 51 41.91 -23.53 3.72
C THR A 51 41.47 -22.98 5.09
N ASN A 52 40.98 -23.70 6.13
CA ASN A 52 41.24 -25.05 6.68
C ASN A 52 40.07 -25.43 7.70
N PRO A 53 40.07 -26.52 8.53
CA PRO A 53 38.92 -27.45 8.62
C PRO A 53 38.25 -27.69 10.01
N SER A 54 37.16 -28.50 9.99
CA SER A 54 36.41 -29.20 11.09
C SER A 54 35.23 -28.45 11.76
N PRO A 55 34.04 -29.08 11.96
CA PRO A 55 33.81 -30.40 12.57
C PRO A 55 32.92 -31.36 11.72
N THR A 56 33.14 -31.44 10.41
CA THR A 56 32.29 -32.24 9.52
C THR A 56 32.59 -33.75 9.53
N PHE A 57 33.62 -34.19 10.25
CA PHE A 57 34.07 -35.58 10.22
C PHE A 57 33.17 -36.54 11.02
N LEU A 58 32.48 -36.05 12.06
CA LEU A 58 31.54 -36.88 12.84
C LEU A 58 30.21 -37.12 12.11
N LEU A 59 29.81 -36.19 11.23
CA LEU A 59 28.57 -36.29 10.44
C LEU A 59 28.73 -37.27 9.26
N LEU A 60 29.93 -37.36 8.68
CA LEU A 60 30.22 -38.28 7.57
C LEU A 60 30.39 -39.74 8.01
N PHE A 61 30.74 -39.99 9.28
CA PHE A 61 30.79 -41.36 9.82
C PHE A 61 29.38 -41.91 10.10
N LEU A 62 28.46 -41.07 10.58
CA LEU A 62 27.06 -41.46 10.82
C LEU A 62 26.25 -41.67 9.53
N LEU A 63 26.63 -41.03 8.43
CA LEU A 63 25.98 -41.20 7.13
C LEU A 63 26.43 -42.47 6.38
N ASN A 64 27.46 -43.19 6.86
CA ASN A 64 28.00 -44.38 6.19
C ASN A 64 27.42 -45.72 6.70
N LEU A 65 26.48 -45.70 7.65
CA LEU A 65 25.87 -46.91 8.21
C LEU A 65 24.47 -47.23 7.63
N TYR A 66 24.00 -46.49 6.62
CA TYR A 66 22.73 -46.76 5.95
C TYR A 66 22.92 -46.98 4.44
N PRO A 67 22.87 -48.22 3.93
CA PRO A 67 22.97 -48.50 2.50
C PRO A 67 21.59 -48.34 1.86
N SER A 68 21.05 -47.12 1.84
CA SER A 68 19.81 -46.79 1.09
C SER A 68 19.69 -45.28 0.86
N PHE A 69 20.66 -44.67 0.17
CA PHE A 69 20.51 -43.30 -0.32
C PHE A 69 21.18 -43.10 -1.69
N LYS A 70 20.56 -43.68 -2.72
CA LYS A 70 20.89 -43.41 -4.14
C LYS A 70 20.06 -42.26 -4.73
N ALA A 71 19.60 -41.32 -3.88
CA ALA A 71 18.68 -40.23 -4.25
C ALA A 71 19.18 -38.83 -3.86
N TYR A 72 20.51 -38.62 -3.77
CA TYR A 72 21.11 -37.34 -3.34
C TYR A 72 21.95 -36.65 -4.43
N SER A 73 21.64 -36.84 -5.72
CA SER A 73 22.17 -35.97 -6.79
C SER A 73 21.30 -34.73 -7.05
N ASN A 74 20.11 -34.62 -6.43
CA ASN A 74 19.23 -33.45 -6.58
C ASN A 74 19.55 -32.30 -5.59
N SER A 75 20.32 -32.56 -4.54
CA SER A 75 20.64 -31.57 -3.50
C SER A 75 21.63 -30.49 -3.95
N LEU A 76 22.50 -30.79 -4.93
CA LEU A 76 23.38 -29.79 -5.54
C LEU A 76 22.60 -28.75 -6.36
N SER A 77 21.51 -29.17 -7.03
CA SER A 77 20.64 -28.25 -7.79
C SER A 77 19.91 -27.26 -6.88
N MET A 78 19.54 -27.69 -5.66
CA MET A 78 18.94 -26.85 -4.62
C MET A 78 19.92 -25.81 -4.06
N ILE A 79 21.19 -26.19 -3.84
CA ILE A 79 22.22 -25.25 -3.33
C ILE A 79 22.58 -24.21 -4.40
N THR A 80 22.66 -24.59 -5.68
CA THR A 80 22.81 -23.61 -6.77
C THR A 80 21.59 -22.71 -6.93
N ARG A 81 20.36 -23.20 -6.71
CA ARG A 81 19.15 -22.35 -6.67
C ARG A 81 19.18 -21.39 -5.47
N ALA A 82 19.60 -21.84 -4.30
CA ALA A 82 19.72 -20.98 -3.12
C ALA A 82 20.76 -19.87 -3.30
N ARG A 83 21.91 -20.15 -3.94
CA ARG A 83 22.90 -19.13 -4.31
C ARG A 83 22.41 -18.19 -5.41
N SER A 84 21.65 -18.69 -6.39
CA SER A 84 20.99 -17.87 -7.42
C SER A 84 19.94 -16.94 -6.80
N LEU A 85 19.15 -17.41 -5.84
CA LEU A 85 18.18 -16.59 -5.11
C LEU A 85 18.88 -15.52 -4.26
N HIS A 86 19.97 -15.86 -3.57
CA HIS A 86 20.71 -14.89 -2.78
C HIS A 86 21.36 -13.81 -3.65
N CYS A 87 21.86 -14.17 -4.84
CA CYS A 87 22.43 -13.24 -5.80
C CYS A 87 21.35 -12.39 -6.51
N THR A 88 20.15 -12.94 -6.73
CA THR A 88 19.00 -12.17 -7.28
C THR A 88 18.42 -11.22 -6.22
N LEU A 89 18.46 -11.61 -4.94
CA LEU A 89 18.08 -10.75 -3.81
C LEU A 89 19.13 -9.68 -3.50
N THR A 90 20.43 -9.95 -3.66
CA THR A 90 21.48 -8.90 -3.53
C THR A 90 21.65 -8.05 -4.78
N CYS A 91 21.13 -8.50 -5.93
CA CYS A 91 20.91 -7.68 -7.11
C CYS A 91 19.55 -6.95 -7.07
N LEU A 92 18.98 -6.77 -5.86
CA LEU A 92 18.06 -5.66 -5.58
C LEU A 92 18.79 -4.39 -6.00
N CYS A 93 18.33 -3.81 -7.11
CA CYS A 93 18.83 -2.57 -7.70
C CYS A 93 19.28 -1.61 -6.61
N ARG A 94 20.59 -1.39 -6.51
CA ARG A 94 21.13 -0.27 -5.73
C ARG A 94 20.41 0.97 -6.25
N THR A 95 19.46 1.49 -5.47
CA THR A 95 18.70 2.68 -5.83
C THR A 95 19.71 3.76 -6.13
N SER A 96 19.54 4.45 -7.26
CA SER A 96 20.52 5.46 -7.64
C SER A 96 20.55 6.54 -6.55
N GLU A 97 21.72 7.14 -6.34
CA GLU A 97 21.85 8.19 -5.31
C GLU A 97 20.83 9.31 -5.54
N ARG A 98 20.57 9.65 -6.81
CA ARG A 98 19.52 10.56 -7.23
C ARG A 98 18.14 10.14 -6.70
N ASP A 99 17.75 8.90 -6.89
CA ASP A 99 16.42 8.42 -6.49
C ASP A 99 16.26 8.41 -4.96
N ARG A 100 17.36 8.17 -4.21
CA ARG A 100 17.37 8.30 -2.74
C ARG A 100 17.08 9.74 -2.30
N TRP A 101 17.75 10.72 -2.91
CA TRP A 101 17.53 12.13 -2.59
C TRP A 101 16.12 12.61 -2.98
N ILE A 102 15.60 12.17 -4.12
CA ILE A 102 14.20 12.46 -4.50
C ILE A 102 13.25 11.83 -3.49
N SER A 103 13.52 10.60 -3.03
CA SER A 103 12.71 9.93 -2.01
C SER A 103 12.73 10.68 -0.68
N LEU A 104 13.86 11.26 -0.27
CA LEU A 104 13.91 12.14 0.90
C LEU A 104 13.00 13.36 0.71
N GLY A 105 13.05 14.00 -0.46
CA GLY A 105 12.17 15.12 -0.80
C GLY A 105 10.68 14.73 -0.71
N CYS A 106 10.30 13.58 -1.27
CA CYS A 106 8.93 13.06 -1.19
C CYS A 106 8.52 12.72 0.25
N PHE A 107 9.41 12.12 1.05
CA PHE A 107 9.15 11.86 2.47
C PHE A 107 8.90 13.17 3.24
N LEU A 108 9.78 14.15 3.09
CA LEU A 108 9.64 15.45 3.74
C LEU A 108 8.35 16.15 3.31
N TRP A 109 7.99 16.07 2.02
CA TRP A 109 6.69 16.56 1.53
C TRP A 109 5.52 15.89 2.24
N CYS A 110 5.54 14.57 2.37
CA CYS A 110 4.48 13.85 3.08
C CYS A 110 4.34 14.31 4.53
N MET A 111 5.47 14.53 5.22
CA MET A 111 5.49 15.04 6.60
C MET A 111 4.98 16.48 6.71
N VAL A 112 5.31 17.34 5.74
CA VAL A 112 4.76 18.71 5.68
C VAL A 112 3.24 18.68 5.53
N ILE A 113 2.69 17.86 4.62
CA ILE A 113 1.24 17.74 4.45
C ILE A 113 0.56 17.19 5.71
N ILE A 114 1.16 16.19 6.39
CA ILE A 114 0.68 15.71 7.68
C ILE A 114 0.65 16.85 8.70
N GLY A 115 1.76 17.60 8.85
CA GLY A 115 1.85 18.73 9.79
C GLY A 115 0.84 19.85 9.48
N LEU A 116 0.62 20.17 8.21
CA LEU A 116 -0.38 21.15 7.78
C LEU A 116 -1.82 20.70 8.06
N LEU A 117 -2.12 19.41 7.91
CA LEU A 117 -3.44 18.88 8.25
C LEU A 117 -3.66 18.85 9.76
N VAL A 118 -2.66 18.39 10.51
CA VAL A 118 -2.74 18.30 11.98
C VAL A 118 -2.84 19.68 12.62
N SER A 119 -2.08 20.67 12.13
CA SER A 119 -2.16 22.05 12.63
C SER A 119 -3.52 22.72 12.36
N ARG A 120 -4.21 22.34 11.27
CA ARG A 120 -5.49 22.96 10.88
C ARG A 120 -6.72 22.25 11.44
N ALA A 121 -6.69 20.91 11.49
CA ALA A 121 -7.85 20.08 11.81
C ALA A 121 -7.64 19.19 13.06
N GLY A 122 -6.50 19.35 13.74
CA GLY A 122 -6.10 18.46 14.83
C GLY A 122 -5.67 17.08 14.32
N VAL A 123 -5.50 16.13 15.23
CA VAL A 123 -5.04 14.76 14.90
C VAL A 123 -6.09 13.91 14.18
N TRP A 124 -7.35 14.36 14.12
CA TRP A 124 -8.47 13.59 13.56
C TRP A 124 -8.26 13.04 12.14
N PRO A 125 -7.71 13.80 11.17
CA PRO A 125 -7.47 13.28 9.84
C PRO A 125 -6.58 12.03 9.82
N MET A 126 -5.67 11.87 10.79
CA MET A 126 -4.77 10.71 10.87
C MET A 126 -5.51 9.38 11.09
N TYR A 127 -6.77 9.42 11.49
CA TYR A 127 -7.63 8.24 11.64
C TYR A 127 -8.42 7.90 10.38
N THR A 128 -8.27 8.67 9.30
CA THR A 128 -8.91 8.37 8.01
C THR A 128 -8.07 7.40 7.19
N PHE A 129 -8.73 6.59 6.36
CA PHE A 129 -8.06 5.64 5.47
C PHE A 129 -7.09 6.34 4.52
N THR A 130 -7.48 7.52 4.03
CA THR A 130 -6.64 8.37 3.16
C THR A 130 -5.32 8.73 3.83
N MET A 131 -5.34 9.12 5.12
CA MET A 131 -4.10 9.47 5.83
C MET A 131 -3.27 8.25 6.21
N TRP A 132 -3.87 7.07 6.41
CA TRP A 132 -3.13 5.82 6.55
C TRP A 132 -2.39 5.46 5.27
N SER A 133 -3.05 5.58 4.12
CA SER A 133 -2.41 5.42 2.81
C SER A 133 -1.25 6.42 2.63
N TRP A 134 -1.45 7.68 3.01
CA TRP A 134 -0.43 8.73 2.93
C TRP A 134 0.79 8.44 3.82
N ALA A 135 0.56 7.98 5.05
CA ALA A 135 1.62 7.62 5.98
C ALA A 135 2.43 6.42 5.49
N LEU A 136 1.79 5.42 4.88
CA LEU A 136 2.48 4.25 4.29
C LEU A 136 3.37 4.65 3.11
N ILE A 137 2.94 5.59 2.27
CA ILE A 137 3.80 6.19 1.23
C ILE A 137 5.01 6.88 1.85
N ALA A 138 4.81 7.68 2.91
CA ALA A 138 5.90 8.35 3.61
C ALA A 138 6.93 7.34 4.15
N ILE A 139 6.46 6.29 4.83
CA ILE A 139 7.31 5.19 5.34
C ILE A 139 8.09 4.54 4.20
N ARG A 140 7.45 4.29 3.05
CA ARG A 140 8.13 3.67 1.91
C ARG A 140 9.23 4.58 1.34
N PHE A 141 8.99 5.88 1.19
CA PHE A 141 10.02 6.81 0.74
C PHE A 141 11.17 6.95 1.74
N LEU A 142 10.88 6.94 3.04
CA LEU A 142 11.91 6.90 4.06
C LEU A 142 12.78 5.64 3.92
N ALA A 143 12.16 4.48 3.69
CA ALA A 143 12.89 3.23 3.48
C ALA A 143 13.78 3.26 2.22
N ILE A 144 13.30 3.87 1.12
CA ILE A 144 14.10 4.07 -0.10
C ILE A 144 15.32 4.95 0.18
N PHE A 145 15.14 6.05 0.94
CA PHE A 145 16.23 6.98 1.24
C PHE A 145 17.29 6.39 2.17
N VAL A 146 16.86 5.88 3.33
CA VAL A 146 17.77 5.29 4.34
C VAL A 146 18.49 4.09 3.76
N GLY A 147 17.81 3.34 2.89
CA GLY A 147 18.27 2.08 2.36
C GLY A 147 18.05 0.94 3.35
N GLU A 148 18.37 -0.27 2.91
CA GLU A 148 18.02 -1.51 3.60
C GLU A 148 19.00 -1.88 4.72
N ASN A 149 19.94 -1.00 5.06
CA ASN A 149 20.99 -1.26 6.06
C ASN A 149 20.46 -1.28 7.50
N VAL A 150 19.27 -0.72 7.74
CA VAL A 150 18.64 -0.68 9.06
C VAL A 150 17.50 -1.71 9.07
N PRO A 151 17.58 -2.83 9.81
CA PRO A 151 16.64 -3.95 9.71
C PRO A 151 15.17 -3.55 9.91
N ILE A 152 14.90 -2.66 10.87
CA ILE A 152 13.54 -2.18 11.13
C ILE A 152 12.99 -1.35 9.96
N ILE A 153 13.82 -0.51 9.34
CA ILE A 153 13.42 0.31 8.19
C ILE A 153 13.23 -0.57 6.95
N HIS A 154 14.08 -1.58 6.77
CA HIS A 154 13.90 -2.57 5.73
C HIS A 154 12.56 -3.33 5.89
N PHE A 155 12.27 -3.82 7.10
CA PHE A 155 10.99 -4.49 7.38
C PHE A 155 9.79 -3.57 7.12
N LEU A 156 9.80 -2.34 7.64
CA LEU A 156 8.72 -1.37 7.41
C LEU A 156 8.62 -0.99 5.93
N GLY A 157 9.75 -0.89 5.24
CA GLY A 157 9.84 -0.66 3.81
C GLY A 157 9.11 -1.77 3.05
N GLU A 158 9.50 -3.02 3.25
CA GLU A 158 8.89 -4.15 2.54
C GLU A 158 7.43 -4.35 2.91
N PHE A 159 7.07 -4.19 4.18
CA PHE A 159 5.68 -4.24 4.63
C PHE A 159 4.81 -3.18 3.94
N SER A 160 5.33 -1.95 3.80
CA SER A 160 4.59 -0.82 3.23
C SER A 160 4.53 -0.79 1.70
N HIS A 161 5.33 -1.60 0.99
CA HIS A 161 5.40 -1.54 -0.48
C HIS A 161 4.04 -1.81 -1.15
N GLY A 162 3.42 -2.96 -0.89
CA GLY A 162 2.07 -3.28 -1.37
C GLY A 162 1.02 -2.25 -0.94
N PRO A 163 0.87 -1.98 0.38
CA PRO A 163 -0.11 -1.05 0.89
C PRO A 163 0.01 0.36 0.29
N ALA A 164 1.23 0.89 0.14
CA ALA A 164 1.46 2.22 -0.42
C ALA A 164 0.97 2.32 -1.87
N LEU A 165 1.11 1.26 -2.68
CA LEU A 165 0.69 1.26 -4.08
C LEU A 165 -0.82 1.02 -4.22
N ILE A 166 -1.34 -0.02 -3.58
CA ILE A 166 -2.74 -0.44 -3.75
C ILE A 166 -3.69 0.56 -3.07
N ASN A 167 -3.36 1.02 -1.86
CA ASN A 167 -4.23 1.97 -1.15
C ASN A 167 -4.27 3.33 -1.85
N ALA A 168 -3.17 3.77 -2.47
CA ALA A 168 -3.15 5.01 -3.24
C ALA A 168 -4.11 4.96 -4.44
N VAL A 169 -4.15 3.83 -5.14
CA VAL A 169 -5.12 3.60 -6.23
C VAL A 169 -6.55 3.63 -5.70
N ILE A 170 -6.82 2.98 -4.57
CA ILE A 170 -8.15 2.97 -3.95
C ILE A 170 -8.58 4.36 -3.54
N VAL A 171 -7.73 5.11 -2.83
CA VAL A 171 -8.00 6.49 -2.42
C VAL A 171 -8.33 7.34 -3.64
N PHE A 172 -7.54 7.23 -4.71
CA PHE A 172 -7.77 7.99 -5.93
C PHE A 172 -9.09 7.60 -6.61
N VAL A 173 -9.30 6.31 -6.87
CA VAL A 173 -10.49 5.81 -7.58
C VAL A 173 -11.76 6.09 -6.79
N VAL A 174 -11.79 5.72 -5.51
CA VAL A 174 -12.98 5.91 -4.67
C VAL A 174 -13.30 7.39 -4.55
N TRP A 175 -12.32 8.26 -4.30
CA TRP A 175 -12.60 9.68 -4.15
C TRP A 175 -12.93 10.37 -5.48
N TRP A 176 -12.02 10.32 -6.46
CA TRP A 176 -12.13 11.13 -7.69
C TRP A 176 -13.05 10.51 -8.75
N MET A 177 -13.10 9.18 -8.84
CA MET A 177 -13.87 8.50 -9.89
C MET A 177 -15.27 8.09 -9.44
N VAL A 178 -15.50 7.94 -8.13
CA VAL A 178 -16.78 7.47 -7.59
C VAL A 178 -17.47 8.56 -6.75
N LEU A 179 -16.89 8.94 -5.61
CA LEU A 179 -17.54 9.82 -4.64
C LEU A 179 -17.70 11.25 -5.16
N PHE A 180 -16.65 11.83 -5.73
CA PHE A 180 -16.67 13.18 -6.27
C PHE A 180 -17.79 13.38 -7.32
N PRO A 181 -17.86 12.60 -8.42
CA PRO A 181 -18.94 12.77 -9.39
C PRO A 181 -20.31 12.48 -8.78
N MET A 182 -20.44 11.40 -7.99
CA MET A 182 -21.70 11.05 -7.35
C MET A 182 -22.26 12.19 -6.48
N ILE A 183 -21.44 12.74 -5.57
CA ILE A 183 -21.84 13.84 -4.70
C ILE A 183 -22.17 15.08 -5.54
N PHE A 184 -21.32 15.41 -6.52
CA PHE A 184 -21.53 16.58 -7.38
C PHE A 184 -22.88 16.53 -8.13
N PHE A 185 -23.27 15.37 -8.66
CA PHE A 185 -24.55 15.19 -9.34
C PHE A 185 -25.75 15.19 -8.38
N VAL A 186 -25.58 14.70 -7.16
CA VAL A 186 -26.65 14.67 -6.14
C VAL A 186 -26.94 16.06 -5.56
N LEU A 187 -25.93 16.92 -5.45
CA LEU A 187 -26.12 18.30 -4.99
C LEU A 187 -27.06 19.05 -5.94
N LYS A 188 -28.15 19.61 -5.41
CA LYS A 188 -29.17 20.30 -6.21
C LYS A 188 -28.85 21.78 -6.44
N SER A 189 -28.26 22.43 -5.44
CA SER A 189 -27.95 23.86 -5.48
C SER A 189 -26.62 24.13 -6.18
N LYS A 190 -26.58 25.16 -7.03
CA LYS A 190 -25.34 25.65 -7.63
C LYS A 190 -24.33 26.08 -6.57
N LYS A 191 -24.79 26.76 -5.51
CA LYS A 191 -23.93 27.22 -4.40
C LYS A 191 -23.21 26.04 -3.72
N ASP A 192 -23.92 24.94 -3.51
CA ASP A 192 -23.35 23.76 -2.86
C ASP A 192 -22.37 23.03 -3.78
N ARG A 193 -22.67 22.95 -5.08
CA ARG A 193 -21.74 22.42 -6.10
C ARG A 193 -20.46 23.24 -6.18
N ASP A 194 -20.57 24.56 -6.19
CA ASP A 194 -19.41 25.46 -6.24
C ASP A 194 -18.56 25.34 -4.96
N PHE A 195 -19.21 25.24 -3.80
CA PHE A 195 -18.51 24.99 -2.53
C PHE A 195 -17.81 23.63 -2.53
N PHE A 196 -18.50 22.56 -2.94
CA PHE A 196 -17.93 21.22 -3.01
C PHE A 196 -16.77 21.16 -4.01
N PHE A 197 -16.89 21.82 -5.16
CA PHE A 197 -15.80 21.91 -6.12
C PHE A 197 -14.59 22.65 -5.54
N LYS A 198 -14.80 23.79 -4.86
CA LYS A 198 -13.72 24.53 -4.17
C LYS A 198 -13.05 23.71 -3.07
N PHE A 199 -13.82 22.93 -2.32
CA PHE A 199 -13.28 21.99 -1.33
C PHE A 199 -12.39 20.93 -2.01
N ASN A 200 -12.85 20.37 -3.13
CA ASN A 200 -12.09 19.37 -3.87
C ASN A 200 -10.83 19.92 -4.55
N ALA A 201 -10.91 21.17 -5.02
CA ALA A 201 -9.78 21.89 -5.56
C ALA A 201 -8.84 22.47 -4.48
N SER A 202 -9.11 22.24 -3.19
CA SER A 202 -8.26 22.74 -2.12
C SER A 202 -6.91 22.02 -2.12
N PHE A 203 -5.85 22.77 -1.80
CA PHE A 203 -4.49 22.26 -1.76
C PHE A 203 -4.35 20.98 -0.91
N ASN A 204 -4.98 20.95 0.26
CA ASN A 204 -4.91 19.80 1.17
C ASN A 204 -5.55 18.56 0.54
N LEU A 205 -6.73 18.69 -0.08
CA LEU A 205 -7.46 17.55 -0.62
C LEU A 205 -6.80 17.00 -1.88
N ILE A 206 -6.34 17.88 -2.78
CA ILE A 206 -5.58 17.49 -3.97
C ILE A 206 -4.34 16.70 -3.56
N ASN A 207 -3.60 17.14 -2.53
CA ASN A 207 -2.44 16.41 -2.08
C ASN A 207 -2.80 14.99 -1.64
N VAL A 208 -3.68 14.85 -0.64
CA VAL A 208 -3.89 13.54 -0.01
C VAL A 208 -4.71 12.56 -0.86
N HIS A 209 -5.47 13.03 -1.86
CA HIS A 209 -6.24 12.16 -2.76
C HIS A 209 -5.66 12.03 -4.17
N ALA A 210 -5.21 13.12 -4.80
CA ALA A 210 -4.70 13.10 -6.17
C ALA A 210 -3.18 12.88 -6.23
N VAL A 211 -2.39 13.64 -5.46
CA VAL A 211 -0.92 13.48 -5.46
C VAL A 211 -0.49 12.11 -4.91
N ASN A 212 -1.36 11.48 -4.10
CA ASN A 212 -1.18 10.13 -3.58
C ASN A 212 -0.85 9.10 -4.69
N ILE A 213 -1.57 9.09 -5.82
CA ILE A 213 -1.29 8.16 -6.93
C ILE A 213 0.00 8.50 -7.68
N VAL A 214 0.36 9.79 -7.77
CA VAL A 214 1.61 10.24 -8.39
C VAL A 214 2.82 9.77 -7.56
N LEU A 215 2.73 9.89 -6.24
CA LEU A 215 3.74 9.40 -5.31
C LEU A 215 3.86 7.87 -5.36
N ALA A 216 2.75 7.14 -5.42
CA ALA A 216 2.76 5.70 -5.62
C ALA A 216 3.42 5.30 -6.95
N TYR A 217 3.14 6.04 -8.03
CA TYR A 217 3.82 5.84 -9.31
C TYR A 217 5.35 6.03 -9.18
N LEU A 218 5.80 7.08 -8.48
CA LEU A 218 7.23 7.28 -8.23
C LEU A 218 7.86 6.12 -7.46
N ILE A 219 7.21 5.61 -6.41
CA ILE A 219 7.67 4.41 -5.67
C ILE A 219 7.89 3.23 -6.63
N ARG A 220 6.94 2.98 -7.53
CA ARG A 220 7.04 1.91 -8.53
C ARG A 220 8.18 2.13 -9.52
N THR A 221 8.47 3.37 -9.88
CA THR A 221 9.60 3.68 -10.77
C THR A 221 10.96 3.53 -10.09
N PHE A 222 11.07 3.91 -8.81
CA PHE A 222 12.34 3.84 -8.06
C PHE A 222 12.67 2.41 -7.64
N ILE A 223 11.66 1.59 -7.39
CA ILE A 223 11.81 0.18 -7.07
C ILE A 223 10.99 -0.64 -8.07
N PRO A 224 11.55 -0.92 -9.26
CA PRO A 224 10.88 -1.68 -10.30
C PRO A 224 10.90 -3.18 -9.98
N ARG A 225 10.29 -3.57 -8.86
CA ARG A 225 10.05 -4.96 -8.50
C ARG A 225 8.60 -5.34 -8.76
N SER A 226 8.36 -6.59 -9.14
CA SER A 226 7.00 -7.13 -9.22
C SER A 226 6.35 -7.16 -7.85
N LEU A 227 5.02 -7.05 -7.81
CA LEU A 227 4.26 -7.32 -6.59
C LEU A 227 4.26 -8.83 -6.36
N VAL A 228 4.57 -9.24 -5.13
CA VAL A 228 4.58 -10.62 -4.68
C VAL A 228 3.43 -10.86 -3.70
N LEU A 229 3.12 -12.12 -3.40
CA LEU A 229 1.99 -12.48 -2.54
C LEU A 229 2.07 -11.82 -1.14
N TYR A 230 3.27 -11.58 -0.63
CA TYR A 230 3.49 -10.83 0.62
C TYR A 230 2.90 -9.41 0.55
N ASP A 231 3.03 -8.71 -0.58
CA ASP A 231 2.49 -7.35 -0.76
C ASP A 231 0.96 -7.34 -0.72
N LEU A 232 0.32 -8.38 -1.26
CA LEU A 232 -1.13 -8.54 -1.18
C LEU A 232 -1.56 -8.75 0.27
N TRP A 233 -0.92 -9.69 0.97
CA TRP A 233 -1.27 -9.97 2.36
C TRP A 233 -1.05 -8.77 3.27
N SER A 234 0.07 -8.04 3.15
CA SER A 234 0.29 -6.84 3.95
C SER A 234 -0.77 -5.77 3.68
N THR A 235 -1.19 -5.59 2.43
CA THR A 235 -2.29 -4.69 2.05
C THR A 235 -3.61 -5.09 2.67
N LEU A 236 -3.98 -6.37 2.58
CA LEU A 236 -5.20 -6.89 3.18
C LEU A 236 -5.17 -6.78 4.70
N THR A 237 -4.04 -7.03 5.34
CA THR A 237 -3.86 -6.88 6.79
C THR A 237 -4.05 -5.44 7.24
N VAL A 238 -3.39 -4.47 6.57
CA VAL A 238 -3.57 -3.03 6.89
C VAL A 238 -5.05 -2.64 6.76
N SER A 239 -5.69 -3.10 5.69
CA SER A 239 -7.08 -2.73 5.38
C SER A 239 -8.06 -3.36 6.35
N LEU A 240 -7.88 -4.64 6.67
CA LEU A 240 -8.66 -5.33 7.69
C LEU A 240 -8.48 -4.66 9.05
N PHE A 241 -7.25 -4.32 9.43
CA PHE A 241 -7.00 -3.62 10.69
C PHE A 241 -7.68 -2.26 10.74
N TYR A 242 -7.64 -1.49 9.65
CA TYR A 242 -8.39 -0.24 9.54
C TYR A 242 -9.91 -0.47 9.65
N THR A 243 -10.45 -1.49 8.99
CA THR A 243 -11.87 -1.86 9.09
C THR A 243 -12.26 -2.21 10.52
N LEU A 244 -11.47 -3.02 11.22
CA LEU A 244 -11.72 -3.37 12.62
C LEU A 244 -11.67 -2.12 13.51
N LEU A 245 -10.68 -1.24 13.32
CA LEU A 245 -10.59 0.03 14.03
C LEU A 245 -11.85 0.89 13.81
N TYR A 246 -12.30 1.00 12.56
CA TYR A 246 -13.50 1.73 12.20
C TYR A 246 -14.75 1.15 12.87
N LEU A 247 -14.92 -0.17 12.82
CA LEU A 247 -16.08 -0.86 13.38
C LEU A 247 -16.14 -0.76 14.91
N PHE A 248 -15.04 -1.05 15.59
CA PHE A 248 -15.02 -1.19 17.04
C PHE A 248 -14.78 0.14 17.78
N ILE A 249 -14.16 1.12 17.13
CA ILE A 249 -13.88 2.42 17.77
C ILE A 249 -14.75 3.51 17.16
N PHE A 250 -14.68 3.74 15.85
CA PHE A 250 -15.34 4.89 15.24
C PHE A 250 -16.86 4.74 15.19
N ASP A 251 -17.38 3.61 14.70
CA ASP A 251 -18.82 3.39 14.59
C ASP A 251 -19.51 3.32 15.95
N MET A 252 -18.87 2.66 16.94
CA MET A 252 -19.37 2.60 18.32
C MET A 252 -19.47 3.99 18.98
N ASN A 253 -18.57 4.91 18.64
CA ASN A 253 -18.60 6.28 19.13
C ASN A 253 -19.41 7.23 18.22
N GLY A 254 -20.09 6.72 17.19
CA GLY A 254 -20.92 7.52 16.28
C GLY A 254 -20.17 8.31 15.21
N TYR A 255 -18.88 8.04 15.00
CA TYR A 255 -18.09 8.66 13.94
C TYR A 255 -18.28 7.90 12.61
N HIS A 256 -19.05 8.48 11.70
CA HIS A 256 -19.39 7.86 10.41
C HIS A 256 -18.67 8.54 9.25
N PHE A 257 -17.43 8.14 8.96
CA PHE A 257 -16.64 8.71 7.87
C PHE A 257 -17.04 8.21 6.48
N TYR A 258 -17.62 7.01 6.38
CA TYR A 258 -18.00 6.41 5.09
C TYR A 258 -19.39 5.78 5.18
N ILE A 259 -20.39 6.46 4.60
CA ILE A 259 -21.80 6.02 4.61
C ILE A 259 -21.96 4.64 3.94
N ILE A 260 -21.19 4.38 2.87
CA ILE A 260 -21.27 3.14 2.07
C ILE A 260 -20.66 1.92 2.81
N LEU A 261 -19.83 2.17 3.83
CA LEU A 261 -19.19 1.13 4.65
C LEU A 261 -19.74 1.09 6.07
N SER A 262 -20.96 1.58 6.33
CA SER A 262 -21.54 1.46 7.67
C SER A 262 -21.97 0.00 7.93
N PRO A 263 -21.57 -0.61 9.08
CA PRO A 263 -21.96 -1.97 9.46
C PRO A 263 -23.46 -2.15 9.71
N ARG A 264 -24.23 -1.06 9.71
CA ARG A 264 -25.66 -1.04 10.03
C ARG A 264 -26.56 -1.63 8.94
N THR A 265 -25.99 -2.14 7.86
CA THR A 265 -26.73 -2.85 6.81
C THR A 265 -26.50 -4.35 6.94
N HIS A 266 -27.55 -5.15 6.69
CA HIS A 266 -27.44 -6.62 6.64
C HIS A 266 -26.43 -7.12 5.58
N PHE A 267 -25.98 -6.25 4.68
CA PHE A 267 -25.01 -6.52 3.64
C PHE A 267 -23.57 -6.10 4.00
N CYS A 268 -23.29 -5.84 5.28
CA CYS A 268 -21.96 -5.39 5.72
C CYS A 268 -20.86 -6.39 5.33
N PHE A 269 -21.06 -7.69 5.55
CA PHE A 269 -20.11 -8.73 5.16
C PHE A 269 -19.80 -8.69 3.66
N LEU A 270 -20.83 -8.52 2.83
CA LEU A 270 -20.67 -8.43 1.38
C LEU A 270 -19.92 -7.14 0.99
N SER A 271 -20.23 -6.01 1.60
CA SER A 271 -19.57 -4.73 1.34
C SER A 271 -18.07 -4.77 1.68
N TYR A 272 -17.72 -5.31 2.85
CA TYR A 272 -16.32 -5.46 3.26
C TYR A 272 -15.57 -6.50 2.41
N SER A 273 -16.22 -7.63 2.10
CA SER A 273 -15.64 -8.65 1.21
C SER A 273 -15.39 -8.08 -0.19
N LEU A 274 -16.31 -7.26 -0.71
CA LEU A 274 -16.13 -6.58 -1.98
C LEU A 274 -14.95 -5.61 -1.95
N MET A 275 -14.77 -4.85 -0.86
CA MET A 275 -13.62 -3.96 -0.70
C MET A 275 -12.29 -4.72 -0.74
N LEU A 276 -12.18 -5.82 0.02
CA LEU A 276 -10.98 -6.69 0.00
C LEU A 276 -10.78 -7.34 -1.38
N GLY A 277 -11.87 -7.73 -2.05
CA GLY A 277 -11.84 -8.23 -3.42
C GLY A 277 -11.32 -7.20 -4.43
N ILE A 278 -11.70 -5.93 -4.29
CA ILE A 278 -11.20 -4.82 -5.11
C ILE A 278 -9.69 -4.64 -4.90
N MET A 279 -9.18 -4.76 -3.66
CA MET A 279 -7.74 -4.73 -3.38
C MET A 279 -6.99 -5.86 -4.08
N ALA A 280 -7.51 -7.09 -4.04
CA ALA A 280 -6.93 -8.23 -4.74
C ALA A 280 -6.97 -8.05 -6.27
N PHE A 281 -8.05 -7.45 -6.80
CA PHE A 281 -8.14 -7.11 -8.22
C PHE A 281 -7.11 -6.04 -8.63
N ILE A 282 -6.93 -4.99 -7.82
CA ILE A 282 -5.91 -3.97 -8.08
C ILE A 282 -4.50 -4.58 -8.03
N TYR A 283 -4.22 -5.45 -7.06
CA TYR A 283 -2.95 -6.20 -7.00
C TYR A 283 -2.66 -6.93 -8.31
N TYR A 284 -3.66 -7.65 -8.84
CA TYR A 284 -3.55 -8.35 -10.12
C TYR A 284 -3.30 -7.37 -11.29
N CYS A 285 -4.06 -6.29 -11.37
CA CYS A 285 -3.91 -5.24 -12.40
C CYS A 285 -2.53 -4.56 -12.37
N LEU A 286 -1.89 -4.47 -11.22
CA LEU A 286 -0.54 -3.93 -11.05
C LEU A 286 0.57 -4.96 -11.37
N GLY A 287 0.20 -6.12 -11.93
CA GLY A 287 1.11 -7.19 -12.34
C GLY A 287 1.52 -8.12 -11.19
N GLY A 288 0.77 -8.14 -10.09
CA GLY A 288 0.95 -9.10 -9.02
C GLY A 288 0.63 -10.52 -9.48
N ARG A 289 1.43 -11.48 -9.03
CA ARG A 289 1.26 -12.91 -9.36
C ARG A 289 0.86 -13.72 -8.14
N PHE A 290 0.02 -14.73 -8.33
CA PHE A 290 -0.37 -15.69 -7.29
C PHE A 290 0.49 -16.96 -7.37
N GLU A 291 1.80 -16.80 -7.55
CA GLU A 291 2.73 -17.92 -7.55
C GLU A 291 3.01 -18.27 -6.07
N LEU A 292 2.64 -19.50 -5.68
CA LEU A 292 2.83 -20.09 -4.34
C LEU A 292 4.19 -20.79 -4.24
#